data_AF-A0A8J8CWJ2-F1
#
_entry.id   AF-A0A8J8CWJ2-F1
#
_cell.length_a   1.000
_cell.length_b   1.000
_cell.length_c   1.000
_cell.angle_alpha   90.00
_cell.angle_beta   90.00
_cell.angle_gamma   90.00
#
_symmetry.space_group_name_H-M   'P 1'
#
loop_
_entity.id
_entity.type
_entity.pdbx_description
1 polymer ?
#
loop_
_entity_poly.entity_id
_entity_poly.type
_entity_poly.pdbx_seq_one_letter_code
_entity_poly.pdbx_strand_id
1 'polypeptide(L)'
;MDRSTLERRAWTVGLSLLVGVVVGAAVSADVASFLLVAAVATVVAAPIVSRLLARSIGPDGDRAGRTTIFWATILLSTPLLWAIESVAPDETIGLTLRGIAFAGIFLLATWLAYYGGYDRLRDAAT
;
A
#
# COMPACT_ATOMS: atom_id res chain seq x y z
N MET A 1 -11.29 -0.70 22.85
CA MET A 1 -11.07 0.04 21.60
C MET A 1 -11.59 -0.83 20.47
N ASP A 2 -12.45 -0.30 19.62
CA ASP A 2 -13.09 -1.10 18.56
C ASP A 2 -12.07 -1.53 17.47
N ARG A 3 -12.28 -2.69 16.84
CA ARG A 3 -11.39 -3.29 15.84
C ARG A 3 -11.17 -2.34 14.66
N SER A 4 -12.25 -1.68 14.22
CA SER A 4 -12.24 -0.64 13.19
C SER A 4 -11.27 0.51 13.49
N THR A 5 -11.15 0.88 14.78
CA THR A 5 -10.27 1.97 15.23
C THR A 5 -8.81 1.55 15.28
N LEU A 6 -8.52 0.31 15.72
CA LEU A 6 -7.17 -0.26 15.68
C LEU A 6 -6.66 -0.38 14.25
N GLU A 7 -7.48 -0.93 13.36
CA GLU A 7 -7.15 -1.13 11.95
C GLU A 7 -6.94 0.20 11.22
N ARG A 8 -7.80 1.20 11.48
CA ARG A 8 -7.61 2.56 10.97
C ARG A 8 -6.28 3.17 11.43
N ARG A 9 -5.90 3.01 12.71
CA ARG A 9 -4.62 3.52 13.24
C ARG A 9 -3.44 2.80 12.60
N ALA A 10 -3.50 1.48 12.48
CA ALA A 10 -2.46 0.68 11.85
C ALA A 10 -2.24 1.10 10.39
N TRP A 11 -3.32 1.23 9.60
CA TRP A 11 -3.23 1.71 8.22
C TRP A 11 -2.81 3.16 8.11
N THR A 12 -3.18 4.00 9.07
CA THR A 12 -2.70 5.39 9.09
C THR A 12 -1.18 5.40 9.20
N VAL A 13 -0.61 4.65 10.14
CA VAL A 13 0.85 4.55 10.30
C VAL A 13 1.48 3.93 9.05
N GLY A 14 0.97 2.80 8.58
CA GLY A 14 1.52 2.08 7.42
C GLY A 14 1.54 2.91 6.14
N LEU A 15 0.42 3.54 5.78
CA LEU A 15 0.34 4.36 4.57
C LEU A 15 1.11 5.66 4.69
N SER A 16 1.19 6.25 5.89
CA SER A 16 2.01 7.45 6.10
C SER A 16 3.49 7.16 5.97
N LEU A 17 3.94 6.02 6.50
CA LEU A 17 5.32 5.53 6.31
C LEU A 17 5.59 5.25 4.83
N LEU A 18 4.64 4.63 4.12
CA LEU A 18 4.77 4.38 2.68
C LEU A 18 4.94 5.70 1.91
N VAL A 19 4.11 6.70 2.19
CA VAL A 19 4.26 8.05 1.60
C VAL A 19 5.64 8.63 1.95
N GLY A 20 6.07 8.52 3.21
CA GLY A 20 7.39 8.94 3.65
C GLY A 20 8.52 8.32 2.83
N VAL A 21 8.51 6.99 2.67
CA VAL A 21 9.51 6.25 1.90
C VAL A 21 9.50 6.67 0.43
N VAL A 22 8.34 6.79 -0.19
CA VAL A 22 8.22 7.18 -1.60
C VAL A 22 8.74 8.60 -1.82
N VAL A 23 8.34 9.56 -0.99
CA VAL A 23 8.78 10.95 -1.10
C VAL A 23 10.28 11.08 -0.79
N GLY A 24 10.77 10.39 0.25
CA GLY A 24 12.18 10.35 0.58
C GLY A 24 13.02 9.80 -0.56
N ALA A 25 12.63 8.64 -1.12
CA ALA A 25 13.36 8.02 -2.22
C ALA A 25 13.34 8.87 -3.51
N ALA A 26 12.28 9.63 -3.74
CA ALA A 26 12.13 10.44 -4.95
C ALA A 26 12.94 11.75 -4.94
N VAL A 27 13.20 12.34 -3.76
CA VAL A 27 13.73 13.71 -3.65
C VAL A 27 15.12 13.76 -3.01
N SER A 28 15.50 12.73 -2.25
CA SER A 28 16.74 12.76 -1.47
C SER A 28 17.96 12.31 -2.29
N ALA A 29 19.09 13.00 -2.07
CA ALA A 29 20.35 12.75 -2.76
C ALA A 29 21.27 11.77 -2.02
N ASP A 30 21.03 11.55 -0.72
CA ASP A 30 21.85 10.72 0.15
C ASP A 30 21.00 10.10 1.28
N VAL A 31 21.59 9.20 2.07
CA VAL A 31 20.89 8.46 3.11
C VAL A 31 20.41 9.36 4.26
N ALA A 32 21.17 10.38 4.65
CA ALA A 32 20.78 11.27 5.74
C ALA A 32 19.63 12.18 5.29
N SER A 33 19.71 12.72 4.07
CA SER A 33 18.58 13.48 3.49
C SER A 33 17.36 12.60 3.23
N PHE A 34 17.52 11.32 2.89
CA PHE A 34 16.43 10.35 2.77
C PHE A 34 15.67 10.18 4.09
N LEU A 35 16.38 9.89 5.17
CA LEU A 35 15.75 9.65 6.48
C LEU A 35 15.00 10.89 6.96
N LEU A 36 15.58 12.09 6.77
CA LEU A 36 14.95 13.34 7.17
C LEU A 36 13.68 13.63 6.34
N VAL A 37 13.77 13.55 5.01
CA VAL A 37 12.62 13.80 4.13
C VAL A 37 11.53 12.76 4.38
N ALA A 38 11.88 11.48 4.53
CA ALA A 38 10.92 10.42 4.82
C ALA A 38 10.20 10.63 6.16
N ALA A 39 10.93 11.04 7.20
CA ALA A 39 10.33 11.34 8.51
C ALA A 39 9.35 12.53 8.43
N VAL A 40 9.75 13.63 7.78
CA VAL A 40 8.89 14.81 7.61
C VAL A 40 7.65 14.47 6.78
N ALA A 41 7.83 13.79 5.65
CA ALA A 41 6.73 13.38 4.78
C ALA A 41 5.77 12.41 5.49
N THR A 42 6.28 11.51 6.33
CA THR A 42 5.44 10.62 7.16
C THR A 42 4.56 11.42 8.12
N VAL A 43 5.13 12.39 8.84
CA VAL A 43 4.39 13.23 9.80
C VAL A 43 3.34 14.08 9.09
N VAL A 44 3.67 14.63 7.92
CA VAL A 44 2.73 15.42 7.10
C VAL A 44 1.63 14.55 6.50
N ALA A 45 1.94 13.32 6.08
CA ALA A 45 0.97 12.38 5.51
C ALA A 45 -0.04 11.86 6.54
N ALA A 46 0.38 11.67 7.80
CA ALA A 46 -0.46 11.13 8.87
C ALA A 46 -1.86 11.75 9.00
N PRO A 47 -2.03 13.09 9.11
CA PRO A 47 -3.36 13.69 9.18
C PRO A 47 -4.17 13.54 7.89
N ILE A 48 -3.53 13.46 6.72
CA ILE A 48 -4.19 13.31 5.41
C ILE A 48 -4.73 11.88 5.27
N VAL A 49 -3.85 10.90 5.49
CA VAL A 49 -4.17 9.47 5.46
C VAL A 49 -5.25 9.15 6.49
N SER A 50 -5.13 9.67 7.71
CA SER A 50 -6.13 9.48 8.77
C SER A 50 -7.52 9.96 8.33
N ARG A 51 -7.61 11.13 7.69
CA ARG A 51 -8.88 11.66 7.17
C ARG A 51 -9.42 10.84 6.01
N LEU A 52 -8.57 10.36 5.12
CA LEU A 52 -8.96 9.48 4.01
C LEU A 52 -9.52 8.16 4.55
N LEU A 53 -8.82 7.54 5.49
CA LEU A 53 -9.25 6.29 6.12
C LEU A 53 -10.49 6.47 6.99
N ALA A 54 -10.69 7.64 7.61
CA ALA A 54 -11.93 7.92 8.35
C ALA A 54 -13.16 7.96 7.43
N ARG A 55 -12.99 8.35 6.15
CA ARG A 55 -14.07 8.34 5.14
C ARG A 55 -14.32 6.94 4.59
N SER A 56 -13.29 6.10 4.49
CA SER A 56 -13.40 4.75 3.92
C SER A 56 -13.71 3.67 4.96
N ILE A 57 -13.22 3.80 6.19
CA ILE A 57 -13.38 2.84 7.30
C ILE A 57 -14.33 3.46 8.34
N GLY A 58 -15.62 3.24 8.13
CA GLY A 58 -16.70 3.61 9.05
C GLY A 58 -17.07 2.49 10.04
N PRO A 59 -17.82 2.79 11.10
CA PRO A 59 -18.15 1.84 12.18
C PRO A 59 -19.01 0.65 11.74
N ASP A 60 -19.80 0.78 10.66
CA ASP A 60 -20.79 -0.23 10.26
C ASP A 60 -20.44 -0.99 8.96
N GLY A 61 -19.19 -0.91 8.47
CA GLY A 61 -18.83 -1.46 7.16
C GLY A 61 -17.59 -2.34 7.14
N ASP A 62 -17.66 -3.48 6.45
CA ASP A 62 -16.53 -4.37 6.11
C ASP A 62 -15.45 -3.73 5.21
N ARG A 63 -15.52 -2.42 5.01
CA ARG A 63 -14.54 -1.64 4.22
C ARG A 63 -13.14 -1.70 4.82
N ALA A 64 -13.01 -1.92 6.13
CA ALA A 64 -11.73 -2.12 6.80
C ALA A 64 -11.01 -3.36 6.23
N GLY A 65 -11.66 -4.52 6.26
CA GLY A 65 -11.12 -5.77 5.73
C GLY A 65 -10.81 -5.70 4.23
N ARG A 66 -11.68 -5.06 3.44
CA ARG A 66 -11.42 -4.83 2.00
C ARG A 66 -10.19 -3.97 1.76
N THR A 67 -10.03 -2.89 2.53
CA THR A 67 -8.84 -2.01 2.48
C THR A 67 -7.58 -2.78 2.88
N THR A 68 -7.69 -3.66 3.88
CA THR A 68 -6.59 -4.52 4.32
C THR A 68 -6.16 -5.47 3.23
N ILE A 69 -7.09 -6.19 2.60
CA ILE A 69 -6.76 -7.12 1.50
C ILE A 69 -6.12 -6.37 0.33
N PHE A 70 -6.65 -5.20 -0.04
CA PHE A 70 -6.11 -4.38 -1.12
C PHE A 70 -4.62 -4.07 -0.90
N TRP A 71 -4.31 -3.41 0.21
CA TRP A 71 -2.94 -2.98 0.49
C TRP A 71 -2.01 -4.13 0.86
N ALA A 72 -2.49 -5.16 1.56
CA ALA A 72 -1.70 -6.34 1.83
C ALA A 72 -1.29 -7.03 0.53
N THR A 73 -2.19 -7.14 -0.46
CA THR A 73 -1.87 -7.71 -1.77
C THR A 73 -0.78 -6.91 -2.47
N ILE A 74 -0.88 -5.59 -2.49
CA ILE A 74 0.14 -4.71 -3.08
C ILE A 74 1.48 -4.88 -2.35
N LEU A 75 1.50 -4.81 -1.02
CA LEU A 75 2.74 -4.92 -0.24
C LEU A 75 3.38 -6.32 -0.33
N LEU A 76 2.59 -7.39 -0.38
CA LEU A 76 3.10 -8.75 -0.54
C LEU A 76 3.63 -9.02 -1.95
N SER A 77 3.19 -8.25 -2.94
CA SER A 77 3.68 -8.36 -4.31
C SER A 77 5.00 -7.60 -4.56
N THR A 78 5.46 -6.77 -3.62
CA THR A 78 6.69 -5.98 -3.76
C THR A 78 7.93 -6.82 -4.12
N PRO A 79 8.16 -8.04 -3.57
CA PRO A 79 9.27 -8.91 -3.99
C PRO A 79 9.21 -9.31 -5.47
N LEU A 80 8.02 -9.36 -6.07
CA LEU A 80 7.87 -9.64 -7.50
C LEU A 80 8.48 -8.51 -8.35
N LEU A 81 8.39 -7.27 -7.89
CA LEU A 81 9.00 -6.12 -8.57
C LEU A 81 10.53 -6.19 -8.51
N TRP A 82 11.10 -6.71 -7.41
CA TRP A 82 12.55 -6.99 -7.31
C TRP A 82 12.99 -8.11 -8.25
N ALA A 83 12.17 -9.15 -8.42
CA ALA A 83 12.46 -10.24 -9.35
C ALA A 83 12.49 -9.78 -10.82
N ILE A 84 11.79 -8.69 -11.17
CA ILE A 84 11.87 -8.13 -12.53
C ILE A 84 13.26 -7.53 -12.79
N GLU A 85 13.88 -6.94 -11.77
CA GLU A 85 15.23 -6.35 -11.90
C GLU A 85 16.30 -7.42 -12.16
N SER A 86 16.12 -8.64 -11.63
CA SER A 86 17.08 -9.73 -11.86
C SER A 86 16.96 -10.39 -13.23
N VAL A 87 15.80 -10.29 -13.89
CA VAL A 87 15.53 -10.93 -15.18
C VAL A 87 15.68 -9.97 -16.36
N ALA A 88 15.38 -8.69 -16.16
CA ALA A 88 15.48 -7.64 -17.17
C ALA A 88 16.37 -6.48 -16.67
N PRO A 89 17.70 -6.63 -16.76
CA PRO A 89 18.65 -5.61 -16.31
C PRO A 89 18.71 -4.38 -17.23
N ASP A 90 18.16 -4.47 -18.45
CA ASP A 90 17.97 -3.31 -19.33
C ASP A 90 16.94 -2.35 -18.71
N GLU A 91 17.35 -1.09 -18.47
CA GLU A 91 16.52 -0.09 -17.80
C GLU A 91 15.18 0.16 -18.52
N THR A 92 15.15 0.14 -19.85
CA THR A 92 13.93 0.48 -20.61
C THR A 92 12.91 -0.67 -20.57
N ILE A 93 13.41 -1.90 -20.75
CA ILE A 93 12.60 -3.11 -20.69
C ILE A 93 12.15 -3.37 -19.24
N GLY A 94 13.06 -3.19 -18.28
CA GLY A 94 12.80 -3.32 -16.85
C GLY A 94 11.72 -2.35 -16.37
N LEU A 95 11.77 -1.08 -16.78
CA LEU A 95 10.77 -0.08 -16.38
C LEU A 95 9.39 -0.40 -16.95
N THR A 96 9.32 -0.85 -18.20
CA THR A 96 8.07 -1.29 -18.84
C THR A 96 7.47 -2.51 -18.12
N LEU A 97 8.29 -3.52 -17.81
CA LEU A 97 7.86 -4.71 -17.09
C LEU A 97 7.39 -4.39 -15.67
N ARG A 98 8.07 -3.50 -14.94
CA ARG A 98 7.63 -3.02 -13.63
C ARG A 98 6.28 -2.32 -13.71
N GLY A 99 6.07 -1.49 -14.74
CA GLY A 99 4.79 -0.82 -14.98
C GLY A 99 3.65 -1.81 -15.23
N ILE A 100 3.87 -2.80 -16.09
CA ILE A 100 2.88 -3.86 -16.38
C ILE A 100 2.60 -4.69 -15.15
N ALA A 101 3.64 -5.10 -14.41
CA ALA A 101 3.49 -5.89 -13.19
C ALA A 101 2.71 -5.11 -12.12
N PHE A 102 3.05 -3.83 -11.91
CA PHE A 102 2.35 -2.99 -10.96
C PHE A 102 0.87 -2.80 -11.34
N ALA A 103 0.58 -2.59 -12.63
CA ALA A 103 -0.79 -2.52 -13.12
C ALA A 103 -1.56 -3.83 -12.89
N GLY A 104 -0.94 -4.98 -13.16
CA GLY A 104 -1.53 -6.29 -12.91
C GLY A 104 -1.80 -6.55 -11.43
N ILE A 105 -0.83 -6.23 -10.57
CA ILE A 105 -0.97 -6.29 -9.10
C ILE A 105 -2.12 -5.39 -8.63
N PHE A 106 -2.19 -4.16 -9.13
CA PHE A 106 -3.24 -3.22 -8.77
C PHE A 106 -4.61 -3.77 -9.13
N LEU A 107 -4.79 -4.28 -10.35
CA LEU A 107 -6.04 -4.90 -10.80
C LEU A 107 -6.41 -6.11 -9.95
N LEU A 108 -5.44 -6.98 -9.64
CA LEU A 108 -5.64 -8.14 -8.78
C LEU A 108 -6.07 -7.73 -7.36
N ALA A 109 -5.38 -6.75 -6.77
CA ALA A 109 -5.70 -6.22 -5.46
C ALA A 109 -7.10 -5.59 -5.44
N THR A 110 -7.46 -4.83 -6.48
CA THR A 110 -8.81 -4.26 -6.63
C THR A 110 -9.87 -5.37 -6.75
N TRP A 111 -9.62 -6.40 -7.56
CA TRP A 111 -10.54 -7.51 -7.73
C TRP A 111 -10.76 -8.27 -6.42
N LEU A 112 -9.66 -8.62 -5.72
CA LEU A 112 -9.70 -9.28 -4.43
C LEU A 112 -10.44 -8.44 -3.39
N ALA A 113 -10.17 -7.15 -3.32
CA ALA A 113 -10.76 -6.30 -2.29
C ALA A 113 -12.22 -5.93 -2.56
N TYR A 114 -12.61 -5.67 -3.81
CA TYR A 114 -13.87 -4.97 -4.11
C TYR A 114 -14.84 -5.73 -5.02
N TYR A 115 -14.40 -6.73 -5.78
CA TYR A 115 -15.24 -7.50 -6.72
C TYR A 115 -15.51 -8.93 -6.23
N GLY A 116 -15.88 -9.05 -4.95
CA GLY A 116 -16.32 -10.31 -4.34
C GLY A 116 -15.20 -11.30 -4.01
N GLY A 117 -13.92 -10.92 -4.12
CA GLY A 117 -12.80 -11.74 -3.61
C GLY A 117 -12.74 -11.76 -2.08
N TYR A 118 -12.97 -10.62 -1.44
CA TYR A 118 -13.00 -10.48 0.02
C TYR A 118 -14.10 -11.34 0.62
N ASP A 119 -15.31 -11.28 0.04
CA ASP A 119 -16.44 -12.06 0.52
C ASP A 119 -16.16 -13.57 0.38
N ARG A 120 -15.58 -14.01 -0.75
CA ARG A 120 -15.14 -15.41 -0.95
C ARG A 120 -14.06 -15.87 0.04
N LEU A 121 -13.06 -15.03 0.32
CA LEU A 121 -12.00 -15.35 1.28
C LEU A 121 -12.55 -15.43 2.71
N ARG A 122 -13.52 -14.59 3.04
CA ARG A 122 -14.19 -14.60 4.32
C ARG A 122 -15.01 -15.86 4.51
N ASP A 123 -15.81 -16.24 3.52
CA ASP A 123 -16.65 -17.44 3.56
C ASP A 123 -15.81 -18.73 3.68
N ALA A 124 -14.61 -18.75 3.06
CA ALA A 124 -13.69 -19.88 3.16
C ALA A 124 -12.96 -19.97 4.52
N ALA A 125 -12.96 -18.91 5.32
CA ALA A 125 -12.28 -18.85 6.61
C ALA A 125 -13.20 -19.13 7.82
N THR A 126 -14.51 -19.32 7.57
CA THR A 126 -15.55 -19.66 8.55
C THR A 126 -16.03 -21.08 8.38
#